data_AF-A0A820KD80-F1
#
_entry.id   AF-A0A820KD80-F1
#
_cell.length_a   1.000
_cell.length_b   1.000
_cell.length_c   1.000
_cell.angle_alpha   90.00
_cell.angle_beta   90.00
_cell.angle_gamma   90.00
#
_symmetry.space_group_name_H-M   'P 1'
#
loop_
_entity.id
_entity.type
_entity.pdbx_description
1 polymer ?
#
loop_
_entity_poly.entity_id
_entity_poly.type
_entity_poly.pdbx_seq_one_letter_code
_entity_poly.pdbx_strand_id
1 'polypeptide(L)'
;QESLINSKLNYFSSGHPYPTPVSEDELKYKKICYFTNWSQYRTGPAKFEPEHIDPFLCTHIIYAFAYINNQTFLIKTVEENDEDLYRRINALKKRNPKLKTLLGVGGCNMKSYAF
;
A
#
# COMPACT_ATOMS: atom_id res chain seq x y z
N GLN A 1 26.65 -14.66 -16.48
CA GLN A 1 25.47 -14.70 -17.36
C GLN A 1 25.08 -16.14 -17.68
N GLU A 2 26.03 -17.02 -18.03
CA GLU A 2 25.80 -18.46 -18.25
C GLU A 2 25.36 -19.24 -16.99
N SER A 3 25.83 -18.84 -15.80
CA SER A 3 25.45 -19.50 -14.54
C SER A 3 23.96 -19.41 -14.22
N LEU A 4 23.30 -18.29 -14.55
CA LEU A 4 21.85 -18.15 -14.39
C LEU A 4 21.07 -19.01 -15.40
N ILE A 5 21.60 -19.18 -16.61
CA ILE A 5 20.96 -19.98 -17.66
C ILE A 5 21.01 -21.46 -17.27
N ASN A 6 22.17 -21.93 -16.80
CA ASN A 6 22.34 -23.32 -16.36
C ASN A 6 21.54 -23.63 -15.08
N SER A 7 21.43 -22.67 -14.16
CA SER A 7 20.56 -22.80 -12.98
C SER A 7 19.08 -22.93 -13.35
N LYS A 8 18.60 -22.16 -14.34
CA LYS A 8 17.23 -22.26 -14.84
C LYS A 8 16.96 -23.60 -15.54
N LEU A 9 17.89 -24.07 -16.40
CA LEU A 9 17.78 -25.35 -17.09
C LEU A 9 17.74 -26.55 -16.11
N ASN A 10 18.55 -26.51 -15.05
CA ASN A 10 18.55 -27.55 -14.02
C ASN A 10 17.25 -27.57 -13.21
N TYR A 11 16.62 -26.40 -13.01
CA TYR A 11 15.30 -26.29 -12.37
C TYR A 11 14.17 -26.84 -13.24
N PHE A 12 14.24 -26.73 -14.57
CA PHE A 12 13.26 -27.33 -15.49
C PHE A 12 13.29 -28.86 -15.50
N SER A 13 14.44 -29.48 -15.20
CA SER A 13 14.60 -30.94 -15.20
C SER A 13 14.09 -31.64 -13.93
N SER A 14 13.74 -30.91 -12.86
CA SER A 14 13.48 -31.48 -11.52
C SER A 14 12.01 -31.79 -11.22
N GLY A 15 11.10 -31.72 -12.19
CA GLY A 15 9.73 -32.26 -12.09
C GLY A 15 8.83 -31.62 -11.03
N HIS A 16 9.16 -30.43 -10.53
CA HIS A 16 8.29 -29.69 -9.61
C HIS A 16 7.06 -29.12 -10.37
N PRO A 17 5.88 -28.98 -9.73
CA PRO A 17 4.76 -28.29 -10.36
C PRO A 17 5.23 -26.90 -10.80
N TYR A 18 5.15 -26.64 -12.12
CA TYR A 18 5.67 -25.42 -12.72
C TYR A 18 5.19 -24.20 -11.93
N PRO A 19 6.08 -23.30 -11.46
CA PRO A 19 5.64 -21.97 -11.08
C PRO A 19 4.94 -21.40 -12.32
N THR A 20 3.68 -21.01 -12.17
CA THR A 20 2.91 -20.37 -13.22
C THR A 20 3.73 -19.19 -13.78
N PRO A 21 3.63 -18.89 -15.10
CA PRO A 21 4.29 -17.72 -15.65
C PRO A 21 3.91 -16.49 -14.83
N VAL A 22 4.91 -15.89 -14.17
CA VAL A 22 4.73 -14.68 -13.38
C VAL A 22 4.20 -13.62 -14.34
N SER A 23 3.00 -13.09 -14.07
CA SER A 23 2.38 -12.11 -14.97
C SER A 23 3.30 -10.90 -15.15
N GLU A 24 3.29 -10.27 -16.32
CA GLU A 24 4.13 -9.08 -16.59
C GLU A 24 3.89 -7.96 -15.57
N ASP A 25 2.70 -7.90 -14.97
CA ASP A 25 2.38 -6.93 -13.93
C ASP A 25 3.05 -7.22 -12.58
N GLU A 26 3.41 -8.46 -12.28
CA GLU A 26 4.20 -8.84 -11.10
C GLU A 26 5.70 -8.52 -11.27
N LEU A 27 6.18 -8.44 -12.52
CA LEU A 27 7.57 -8.10 -12.83
C LEU A 27 7.84 -6.57 -12.87
N LYS A 28 6.79 -5.74 -12.83
CA LYS A 28 6.91 -4.28 -12.85
C LYS A 28 7.29 -3.71 -11.48
N TYR A 29 8.26 -2.81 -11.49
CA TYR A 29 8.65 -2.02 -10.31
C TYR A 29 7.44 -1.33 -9.67
N LYS A 30 7.32 -1.41 -8.34
CA LYS A 30 6.23 -0.78 -7.58
C LYS A 30 6.77 0.45 -6.84
N LYS A 31 6.13 1.60 -7.06
CA LYS A 31 6.35 2.81 -6.28
C LYS A 31 5.21 2.95 -5.26
N ILE A 32 5.55 2.73 -3.99
CA ILE A 32 4.61 2.70 -2.88
C ILE A 32 4.71 4.01 -2.11
N CYS A 33 3.60 4.73 -2.00
CA CYS A 33 3.54 6.04 -1.37
C CYS A 33 2.65 5.98 -0.12
N TYR A 34 3.12 6.54 0.99
CA TYR A 34 2.30 6.71 2.18
C TYR A 34 1.59 8.06 2.15
N PHE A 35 0.27 8.04 2.34
CA PHE A 35 -0.52 9.22 2.65
C PHE A 35 -0.78 9.26 4.15
N THR A 36 -0.43 10.35 4.81
CA THR A 36 -0.57 10.49 6.26
C THR A 36 -1.75 11.39 6.59
N ASN A 37 -2.73 10.89 7.35
CA ASN A 37 -3.97 11.62 7.63
C ASN A 37 -3.72 12.97 8.35
N TRP A 38 -2.71 13.06 9.22
CA TRP A 38 -2.34 14.28 9.93
C TRP A 38 -1.79 15.40 9.02
N SER A 39 -1.50 15.12 7.74
CA SER A 39 -1.05 16.15 6.79
C SER A 39 -2.14 17.17 6.44
N GLN A 40 -3.42 16.83 6.67
CA GLN A 40 -4.58 17.71 6.49
C GLN A 40 -4.56 18.93 7.41
N TYR A 41 -3.89 18.83 8.57
CA TYR A 41 -3.86 19.89 9.58
C TYR A 41 -2.67 20.82 9.43
N ARG A 42 -1.76 20.56 8.49
CA ARG A 42 -0.68 21.49 8.16
C ARG A 42 -1.26 22.77 7.57
N THR A 43 -0.54 23.87 7.70
CA THR A 43 -0.97 25.20 7.23
C THR A 43 -0.23 25.62 5.97
N GLY A 44 -0.83 26.54 5.22
CA GLY A 44 -0.26 27.12 4.01
C GLY A 44 0.10 26.06 2.95
N PRO A 45 1.25 26.19 2.26
CA PRO A 45 1.62 25.28 1.16
C PRO A 45 1.96 23.85 1.62
N ALA A 46 2.11 23.63 2.93
CA ALA A 46 2.37 22.31 3.49
C ALA A 46 1.08 21.52 3.78
N LYS A 47 -0.10 22.18 3.71
CA LYS A 47 -1.39 21.49 3.81
C LYS A 47 -1.52 20.49 2.67
N PHE A 48 -1.82 19.24 3.02
CA PHE A 48 -1.94 18.18 2.03
C PHE A 48 -3.17 17.33 2.29
N GLU A 49 -3.92 17.07 1.23
CA GLU A 49 -5.21 16.37 1.23
C GLU A 49 -5.23 15.40 0.03
N PRO A 50 -6.09 14.38 0.00
CA PRO A 50 -6.13 13.38 -1.07
C PRO A 50 -6.14 13.94 -2.50
N GLU A 51 -6.78 15.08 -2.72
CA GLU A 51 -6.93 15.74 -4.03
C GLU A 51 -5.61 16.28 -4.57
N HIS A 52 -4.64 16.53 -3.70
CA HIS A 52 -3.30 16.98 -4.08
C HIS A 52 -2.43 15.82 -4.62
N ILE A 53 -2.87 14.57 -4.49
CA ILE A 53 -2.13 13.42 -4.99
C ILE A 53 -2.35 13.30 -6.51
N ASP A 54 -1.25 13.28 -7.26
CA ASP A 54 -1.27 12.82 -8.65
C ASP A 54 -1.49 11.29 -8.69
N PRO A 55 -2.62 10.79 -9.22
CA PRO A 55 -2.93 9.36 -9.26
C PRO A 55 -1.95 8.51 -10.07
N PHE A 56 -1.10 9.12 -10.91
CA PHE A 56 -0.13 8.42 -11.76
C PHE A 56 1.29 8.39 -11.17
N LEU A 57 1.53 9.13 -10.08
CA LEU A 57 2.85 9.24 -9.47
C LEU A 57 3.32 7.95 -8.78
N CYS A 58 2.38 7.18 -8.22
CA CYS A 58 2.63 5.97 -7.44
C CYS A 58 1.81 4.81 -7.99
N THR A 59 2.33 3.58 -7.88
CA THR A 59 1.55 2.39 -8.23
C THR A 59 0.65 1.93 -7.09
N HIS A 60 1.06 2.21 -5.85
CA HIS A 60 0.33 1.89 -4.62
C HIS A 60 0.31 3.11 -3.71
N ILE A 61 -0.83 3.36 -3.07
CA ILE A 61 -0.96 4.32 -1.97
C ILE A 61 -1.37 3.55 -0.71
N ILE A 62 -0.65 3.76 0.38
CA ILE A 62 -0.97 3.25 1.70
C ILE A 62 -1.50 4.43 2.53
N TYR A 63 -2.73 4.34 3.00
CA TYR A 63 -3.27 5.27 3.99
C TYR A 63 -2.66 4.97 5.36
N ALA A 64 -2.10 5.98 6.00
CA ALA A 64 -1.43 5.90 7.27
C ALA A 64 -2.17 6.78 8.30
N PHE A 65 -2.80 6.23 9.33
CA PHE A 65 -3.00 4.80 9.64
C PHE A 65 -4.39 4.60 10.26
N ALA A 66 -4.89 3.36 10.27
CA ALA A 66 -5.89 2.91 11.25
C ALA A 66 -5.20 2.22 12.44
N TYR A 67 -5.94 1.87 13.48
CA TYR A 67 -5.42 1.09 14.62
C TYR A 67 -6.35 -0.06 15.00
N ILE A 68 -5.84 -0.99 15.83
CA ILE A 68 -6.65 -2.08 16.40
C ILE A 68 -7.12 -1.64 17.78
N ASN A 69 -8.43 -1.63 18.01
CA ASN A 69 -8.99 -1.38 19.33
C ASN A 69 -8.67 -2.56 20.27
N ASN A 70 -8.09 -2.30 21.43
CA ASN A 70 -7.56 -3.36 22.30
C ASN A 70 -8.62 -4.12 23.11
N GLN A 71 -9.85 -3.62 23.19
CA GLN A 71 -10.94 -4.35 23.84
C GLN A 71 -11.67 -5.27 22.86
N THR A 72 -11.92 -4.76 21.65
CA THR A 72 -12.76 -5.43 20.64
C THR A 72 -11.94 -6.20 19.60
N PHE A 73 -10.63 -5.92 19.50
CA PHE A 73 -9.73 -6.42 18.45
C PHE A 73 -10.16 -6.07 17.02
N LEU A 74 -11.00 -5.03 16.87
CA LEU A 74 -11.47 -4.54 15.59
C LEU A 74 -10.65 -3.34 15.12
N ILE A 75 -10.55 -3.18 13.79
CA ILE A 75 -9.94 -2.00 13.16
C ILE A 75 -10.80 -0.77 13.46
N LYS A 76 -10.16 0.33 13.84
CA LYS A 76 -10.80 1.61 14.13
C LYS A 76 -10.03 2.78 13.51
N THR A 77 -10.76 3.83 13.16
CA THR A 77 -10.22 5.11 12.68
C THR A 77 -9.50 5.87 13.78
N VAL A 78 -8.45 6.60 13.42
CA VAL A 78 -7.70 7.49 14.32
C VAL A 78 -8.48 8.79 14.51
N GLU A 79 -8.92 9.40 13.40
CA GLU A 79 -9.70 10.64 13.36
C GLU A 79 -11.15 10.37 12.93
N GLU A 80 -12.09 11.22 13.35
CA GLU A 80 -13.51 11.08 12.99
C GLU A 80 -13.74 11.17 11.47
N ASN A 81 -12.91 11.95 10.76
CA ASN A 81 -13.03 12.15 9.33
C ASN A 81 -12.21 11.18 8.47
N ASP A 82 -11.53 10.19 9.08
CA ASP A 82 -10.73 9.22 8.35
C ASP A 82 -11.55 8.45 7.30
N GLU A 83 -12.81 8.12 7.59
CA GLU A 83 -13.68 7.43 6.62
C GLU A 83 -13.92 8.26 5.36
N ASP A 84 -14.01 9.59 5.50
CA ASP A 84 -14.09 10.49 4.35
C ASP A 84 -12.80 10.46 3.53
N LEU A 85 -11.66 10.54 4.21
CA LEU A 85 -10.35 10.49 3.57
C LEU A 85 -10.10 9.13 2.89
N TYR A 86 -10.54 8.01 3.48
CA TYR A 86 -10.49 6.69 2.84
C TYR A 86 -11.26 6.68 1.52
N ARG A 87 -12.47 7.25 1.50
CA ARG A 87 -13.29 7.34 0.29
C ARG A 87 -12.59 8.20 -0.78
N ARG A 88 -12.02 9.34 -0.39
CA ARG A 88 -11.32 10.26 -1.31
C ARG A 88 -10.04 9.67 -1.89
N ILE A 89 -9.23 8.99 -1.07
CA ILE A 89 -8.06 8.23 -1.56
C ILE A 89 -8.49 7.12 -2.52
N ASN A 90 -9.54 6.37 -2.19
CA ASN A 90 -10.07 5.34 -3.09
C ASN A 90 -10.63 5.92 -4.40
N ALA A 91 -11.17 7.14 -4.38
CA ALA A 91 -11.71 7.80 -5.56
C ALA A 91 -10.63 8.15 -6.59
N LEU A 92 -9.35 8.23 -6.21
CA LEU A 92 -8.24 8.42 -7.16
C LEU A 92 -8.17 7.30 -8.21
N LYS A 93 -8.67 6.10 -7.89
CA LYS A 93 -8.77 4.98 -8.83
C LYS A 93 -9.72 5.24 -10.00
N LYS A 94 -10.65 6.20 -9.86
CA LYS A 94 -11.50 6.65 -10.99
C LYS A 94 -10.68 7.32 -12.09
N ARG A 95 -9.60 8.01 -11.73
CA ARG A 95 -8.67 8.66 -12.66
C ARG A 95 -7.57 7.71 -13.13
N ASN A 96 -7.09 6.82 -12.25
CA ASN A 96 -6.14 5.77 -12.59
C ASN A 96 -6.63 4.39 -12.09
N PRO A 97 -7.34 3.61 -12.92
CA PRO A 97 -7.86 2.29 -12.51
C PRO A 97 -6.78 1.26 -12.15
N LYS A 98 -5.52 1.48 -12.55
CA LYS A 98 -4.39 0.60 -12.21
C LYS A 98 -3.82 0.88 -10.82
N LEU A 99 -4.11 2.05 -10.23
CA LEU A 99 -3.68 2.42 -8.90
C LEU A 99 -4.27 1.45 -7.86
N LYS A 100 -3.44 1.01 -6.92
CA LYS A 100 -3.86 0.23 -5.77
C LYS A 100 -3.85 1.09 -4.51
N THR A 101 -4.84 0.91 -3.66
CA THR A 101 -4.98 1.60 -2.38
C THR A 101 -5.05 0.57 -1.27
N LEU A 102 -4.29 0.77 -0.21
CA LEU A 102 -4.26 -0.09 0.99
C LEU A 102 -4.43 0.77 2.24
N LEU A 103 -4.92 0.14 3.30
CA LEU A 103 -4.98 0.72 4.64
C LEU A 103 -3.83 0.15 5.48
N GLY A 104 -2.93 1.01 5.94
CA GLY A 104 -1.93 0.64 6.93
C GLY A 104 -2.54 0.67 8.33
N VAL A 105 -2.29 -0.37 9.13
CA VAL A 105 -2.73 -0.45 10.53
C VAL A 105 -1.50 -0.42 11.44
N GLY A 106 -1.46 0.51 12.39
CA GLY A 106 -0.35 0.66 13.33
C GLY A 106 0.34 2.03 13.26
N GLY A 107 1.67 2.02 13.13
CA GLY A 107 2.52 3.22 13.17
C GLY A 107 3.10 3.50 14.56
N CYS A 108 3.99 4.50 14.65
CA CYS A 108 4.77 4.78 15.87
C CYS A 108 3.91 5.17 17.08
N ASN A 109 2.75 5.78 16.84
CA ASN A 109 1.82 6.19 17.90
C ASN A 109 0.99 5.02 18.45
N MET A 110 0.94 3.88 17.75
CA MET A 110 0.29 2.68 18.26
C MET A 110 1.27 1.94 19.16
N LYS A 111 0.98 1.89 20.46
CA LYS A 111 1.79 1.13 21.42
C LYS A 111 1.71 -0.36 21.10
N SER A 112 2.86 -1.03 21.06
CA SER A 112 2.93 -2.48 21.06
C SER A 112 2.48 -2.98 22.43
N TYR A 113 1.48 -3.86 22.48
CA TYR A 113 1.16 -4.59 23.69
C TYR A 113 2.16 -5.74 23.82
N ALA A 114 2.87 -5.79 24.95
CA ALA A 114 3.63 -6.98 25.31
C ALA A 114 2.61 -8.08 25.61
N PHE A 115 2.77 -9.23 24.93
CA PHE A 115 2.00 -10.44 25.20
C PHE A 115 2.52 -11.13 26.46
#